data_AF-A0AAW8TSE1-F1
#
_entry.id   AF-A0AAW8TSE1-F1
#
_cell.length_a   1.000
_cell.length_b   1.000
_cell.length_c   1.000
_cell.angle_alpha   90.00
_cell.angle_beta   90.00
_cell.angle_gamma   90.00
#
_symmetry.space_group_name_H-M   'P 1'
#
loop_
_entity.id
_entity.type
_entity.pdbx_description
1 polymer ?
#
loop_
_entity_poly.entity_id
_entity_poly.type
_entity_poly.pdbx_seq_one_letter_code
_entity_poly.pdbx_strand_id
1 'polypeptide(L)'
;MKKSKKWITFSVCAATLSLFLATNTFADETQTISTTNSSTMAVSSSSSTPVAESTETSAMSTETTTTTTTESSSANNAEEVAAQTAAQEVKPIEGTIKNVNQENGTYDVVVKVNAEIKSGIKEVKVPIWQRADQKDLKWYQAEKQNDGTWLVHMNIANHQYQRGVYTTHVYVYANDRSSKGLNLGKINI
;
A
#
# COMPACT_ATOMS: atom_id res chain seq x y z
N MET A 1 61.97 11.10 -27.30
CA MET A 1 60.78 10.49 -27.95
C MET A 1 59.53 11.30 -27.59
N LYS A 2 58.66 11.64 -28.55
CA LYS A 2 57.44 12.44 -28.31
C LYS A 2 56.26 11.52 -27.94
N LYS A 3 55.61 11.74 -26.80
CA LYS A 3 54.38 11.03 -26.41
C LYS A 3 53.15 11.79 -26.93
N SER A 4 52.40 11.17 -27.84
CA SER A 4 51.18 11.75 -28.45
C SER A 4 49.99 11.70 -27.49
N LYS A 5 49.34 12.84 -27.26
CA LYS A 5 48.10 12.93 -26.48
C LYS A 5 46.90 12.61 -27.37
N LYS A 6 46.10 11.60 -26.99
CA LYS A 6 44.85 11.22 -27.68
C LYS A 6 43.68 11.95 -26.99
N TRP A 7 42.95 12.79 -27.71
CA TRP A 7 41.73 13.44 -27.22
C TRP A 7 40.52 12.68 -27.76
N ILE A 8 39.54 12.39 -26.91
CA ILE A 8 38.29 11.74 -27.30
C ILE A 8 37.26 12.84 -27.56
N THR A 9 36.85 13.01 -28.82
CA THR A 9 35.77 13.89 -29.21
C THR A 9 34.43 13.22 -28.92
N PHE A 10 33.67 13.74 -27.96
CA PHE A 10 32.29 13.30 -27.75
C PHE A 10 31.37 13.91 -28.81
N SER A 11 30.69 13.07 -29.58
CA SER A 11 29.73 13.50 -30.59
C SER A 11 28.45 14.01 -29.92
N VAL A 12 28.06 15.25 -30.24
CA VAL A 12 26.79 15.82 -29.78
C VAL A 12 25.65 15.18 -30.58
N CYS A 13 24.76 14.45 -29.90
CA CYS A 13 23.56 13.90 -30.53
C CYS A 13 22.41 14.91 -30.40
N ALA A 14 22.18 15.71 -31.45
CA ALA A 14 21.05 16.62 -31.52
C ALA A 14 19.78 15.88 -31.94
N ALA A 15 18.92 15.54 -30.98
CA ALA A 15 17.58 15.01 -31.24
C ALA A 15 16.55 16.14 -31.19
N THR A 16 16.33 16.83 -32.30
CA THR A 16 15.18 17.75 -32.47
C THR A 16 13.93 16.93 -32.78
N LEU A 17 12.97 16.90 -31.85
CA LEU A 17 11.67 16.24 -32.05
C LEU A 17 10.53 17.28 -32.01
N SER A 18 9.60 17.16 -32.95
CA SER A 18 8.69 18.23 -33.36
C SER A 18 7.70 18.72 -32.30
N LEU A 19 7.45 20.03 -32.33
CA LEU A 19 6.34 20.69 -31.66
C LEU A 19 5.04 20.44 -32.44
N PHE A 20 4.11 19.65 -31.89
CA PHE A 20 2.73 19.61 -32.36
C PHE A 20 1.89 20.63 -31.59
N LEU A 21 1.38 21.65 -32.28
CA LEU A 21 0.29 22.48 -31.76
C LEU A 21 -1.04 21.77 -32.02
N ALA A 22 -1.77 21.46 -30.95
CA ALA A 22 -3.18 21.08 -31.03
C ALA A 22 -4.03 22.24 -30.49
N THR A 23 -4.58 23.06 -31.40
CA THR A 23 -5.61 24.04 -31.06
C THR A 23 -6.96 23.33 -30.96
N ASN A 24 -7.41 23.02 -29.75
CA ASN A 24 -8.72 22.42 -29.54
C ASN A 24 -9.74 23.50 -29.16
N THR A 25 -10.45 24.01 -30.17
CA THR A 25 -11.58 24.92 -30.00
C THR A 25 -12.77 24.11 -29.51
N PHE A 26 -13.19 24.28 -28.26
CA PHE A 26 -14.45 23.73 -27.76
C PHE A 26 -15.50 24.84 -27.68
N ALA A 27 -16.67 24.57 -28.24
CA ALA A 27 -17.72 25.55 -28.42
C ALA A 27 -18.60 25.72 -27.16
N ASP A 28 -19.28 26.86 -27.12
CA ASP A 28 -20.39 27.21 -26.24
C ASP A 28 -21.54 26.18 -26.30
N GLU A 29 -22.01 25.74 -25.14
CA GLU A 29 -23.44 25.53 -24.91
C GLU A 29 -23.82 25.99 -23.49
N THR A 30 -24.80 26.88 -23.43
CA THR A 30 -25.42 27.41 -22.21
C THR A 30 -26.68 26.62 -21.88
N GLN A 31 -26.78 26.05 -20.67
CA GLN A 31 -28.08 25.65 -20.10
C GLN A 31 -28.21 26.01 -18.61
N THR A 32 -29.11 26.94 -18.34
CA THR A 32 -29.61 27.30 -17.02
C THR A 32 -30.69 26.33 -16.56
N ILE A 33 -30.52 25.68 -15.41
CA ILE A 33 -31.65 25.16 -14.62
C ILE A 33 -31.46 25.55 -13.15
N SER A 34 -32.30 26.48 -12.69
CA SER A 34 -32.53 26.79 -11.29
C SER A 34 -33.48 25.77 -10.66
N THR A 35 -33.27 25.38 -9.40
CA THR A 35 -34.35 25.04 -8.43
C THR A 35 -33.82 25.08 -7.00
N THR A 36 -34.48 25.87 -6.17
CA THR A 36 -34.32 25.93 -4.71
C THR A 36 -35.13 24.82 -4.04
N ASN A 37 -34.64 24.25 -2.93
CA ASN A 37 -35.39 23.79 -1.73
C ASN A 37 -34.36 23.12 -0.80
N SER A 38 -34.09 23.57 0.42
CA SER A 38 -34.97 23.84 1.58
C SER A 38 -35.48 22.57 2.27
N SER A 39 -35.29 22.54 3.59
CA SER A 39 -35.23 21.35 4.45
C SER A 39 -36.56 20.64 4.69
N THR A 40 -36.51 19.34 5.04
CA THR A 40 -37.30 18.78 6.16
C THR A 40 -36.78 17.40 6.59
N MET A 41 -36.86 17.11 7.89
CA MET A 41 -36.60 15.77 8.44
C MET A 41 -37.93 15.03 8.64
N ALA A 42 -37.94 13.72 8.44
CA ALA A 42 -39.04 12.83 8.83
C ALA A 42 -38.50 11.49 9.35
N VAL A 43 -39.29 10.80 10.17
CA VAL A 43 -38.85 9.78 11.13
C VAL A 43 -39.56 8.42 10.95
N SER A 44 -39.04 7.41 11.66
CA SER A 44 -39.76 6.20 12.13
C SER A 44 -39.89 4.95 11.23
N SER A 45 -38.93 4.04 11.41
CA SER A 45 -39.09 2.66 11.94
C SER A 45 -40.20 1.68 11.45
N SER A 46 -39.72 0.57 10.85
CA SER A 46 -39.88 -0.86 11.24
C SER A 46 -41.09 -1.74 10.86
N SER A 47 -40.74 -2.90 10.25
CA SER A 47 -41.39 -4.24 10.29
C SER A 47 -42.73 -4.45 9.55
N SER A 48 -43.10 -5.62 9.03
CA SER A 48 -42.64 -7.01 9.29
C SER A 48 -42.75 -7.99 8.09
N THR A 49 -42.05 -9.13 8.20
CA THR A 49 -42.15 -10.40 7.44
C THR A 49 -43.46 -11.19 7.77
N PRO A 50 -43.79 -12.42 7.27
CA PRO A 50 -42.99 -13.43 6.51
C PRO A 50 -43.75 -14.15 5.35
N VAL A 51 -43.13 -15.17 4.73
CA VAL A 51 -43.65 -16.54 4.42
C VAL A 51 -42.44 -17.41 3.94
N ALA A 52 -42.45 -18.72 4.20
CA ALA A 52 -41.43 -19.71 3.77
C ALA A 52 -42.08 -20.84 2.93
N GLU A 53 -41.30 -21.75 2.31
CA GLU A 53 -41.50 -23.23 2.31
C GLU A 53 -40.60 -24.04 1.31
N SER A 54 -40.10 -25.19 1.79
CA SER A 54 -39.62 -26.48 1.20
C SER A 54 -38.56 -26.63 0.06
N THR A 55 -37.44 -27.22 0.52
CA THR A 55 -36.59 -28.35 0.03
C THR A 55 -37.11 -29.31 -1.08
N GLU A 56 -36.25 -29.83 -1.98
CA GLU A 56 -35.71 -31.23 -2.10
C GLU A 56 -34.90 -31.41 -3.43
N THR A 57 -34.06 -32.43 -3.75
CA THR A 57 -33.10 -33.30 -2.99
C THR A 57 -32.25 -34.22 -3.93
N SER A 58 -31.00 -34.55 -3.51
CA SER A 58 -30.05 -35.67 -3.88
C SER A 58 -29.81 -36.21 -5.31
N ALA A 59 -28.51 -36.34 -5.68
CA ALA A 59 -27.81 -37.58 -6.12
C ALA A 59 -26.30 -37.32 -6.38
N MET A 60 -25.33 -38.26 -6.41
CA MET A 60 -25.11 -39.57 -5.77
C MET A 60 -23.74 -40.16 -6.25
N SER A 61 -22.83 -40.57 -5.35
CA SER A 61 -21.72 -41.57 -5.55
C SER A 61 -20.61 -41.32 -6.61
N THR A 62 -19.40 -41.90 -6.58
CA THR A 62 -18.66 -42.69 -5.55
C THR A 62 -17.13 -42.65 -5.82
N GLU A 63 -16.36 -42.73 -4.74
CA GLU A 63 -15.09 -43.48 -4.51
C GLU A 63 -14.08 -43.78 -5.65
N THR A 64 -12.79 -43.60 -5.33
CA THR A 64 -11.87 -44.76 -5.20
C THR A 64 -10.83 -44.49 -4.11
N THR A 65 -10.61 -45.50 -3.27
CA THR A 65 -9.85 -45.49 -2.01
C THR A 65 -8.44 -46.10 -2.20
N THR A 66 -7.64 -46.09 -1.13
CA THR A 66 -6.50 -47.00 -0.80
C THR A 66 -5.15 -46.29 -0.91
N THR A 67 -4.53 -45.75 0.16
CA THR A 67 -4.08 -46.39 1.43
C THR A 67 -2.92 -47.36 1.16
N THR A 68 -1.80 -47.31 1.87
CA THR A 68 -1.41 -48.29 2.93
C THR A 68 0.04 -47.96 3.30
N THR A 69 0.32 -47.39 4.48
CA THR A 69 0.61 -48.03 5.79
C THR A 69 2.12 -48.34 5.94
N THR A 70 2.92 -47.62 6.74
CA THR A 70 3.11 -47.59 8.23
C THR A 70 4.26 -48.52 8.66
N GLU A 71 4.85 -48.23 9.85
CA GLU A 71 5.79 -49.07 10.64
C GLU A 71 7.27 -49.03 10.16
N SER A 72 8.31 -49.11 11.02
CA SER A 72 8.44 -49.16 12.49
C SER A 72 9.93 -48.90 12.87
N SER A 73 10.38 -48.52 14.07
CA SER A 73 9.75 -48.05 15.33
C SER A 73 10.83 -47.44 16.27
N SER A 74 10.44 -47.05 17.50
CA SER A 74 11.27 -47.06 18.73
C SER A 74 12.42 -46.05 18.94
N ALA A 75 12.24 -45.16 19.92
CA ALA A 75 12.84 -45.25 21.27
C ALA A 75 13.21 -43.87 21.86
N ASN A 76 12.76 -43.61 23.09
CA ASN A 76 13.18 -42.45 23.87
C ASN A 76 14.55 -42.70 24.50
N ASN A 77 15.36 -41.66 24.65
CA ASN A 77 16.23 -41.46 25.82
C ASN A 77 16.55 -39.96 25.96
N ALA A 78 16.86 -39.53 27.19
CA ALA A 78 16.86 -38.12 27.57
C ALA A 78 18.21 -37.40 27.32
N GLU A 79 18.09 -36.08 27.17
CA GLU A 79 19.11 -35.07 27.50
C GLU A 79 20.38 -35.00 26.64
N GLU A 80 20.32 -34.26 25.51
CA GLU A 80 21.46 -33.45 25.05
C GLU A 80 21.04 -32.06 24.55
N VAL A 81 21.80 -31.07 24.98
CA VAL A 81 21.49 -29.62 25.01
C VAL A 81 21.69 -28.93 23.66
N ALA A 82 20.63 -28.34 23.09
CA ALA A 82 20.68 -27.05 22.37
C ALA A 82 19.27 -26.57 21.95
N ALA A 83 18.90 -25.35 22.31
CA ALA A 83 17.62 -24.76 21.90
C ALA A 83 17.59 -24.50 20.38
N GLN A 84 16.67 -25.16 19.68
CA GLN A 84 16.42 -24.93 18.26
C GLN A 84 15.75 -23.56 18.07
N THR A 85 16.56 -22.53 17.81
CA THR A 85 16.07 -21.24 17.31
C THR A 85 15.43 -21.43 15.95
N ALA A 86 14.11 -21.53 15.92
CA ALA A 86 13.35 -21.51 14.67
C ALA A 86 13.57 -20.15 13.98
N ALA A 87 14.21 -20.18 12.82
CA ALA A 87 14.40 -19.00 11.97
C ALA A 87 13.05 -18.61 11.33
N GLN A 88 12.23 -17.86 12.07
CA GLN A 88 11.17 -17.07 11.45
C GLN A 88 11.81 -16.06 10.50
N GLU A 89 11.27 -15.93 9.30
CA GLU A 89 11.64 -14.88 8.36
C GLU A 89 11.19 -13.53 8.94
N VAL A 90 12.10 -12.85 9.66
CA VAL A 90 11.84 -11.53 10.23
C VAL A 90 11.81 -10.54 9.08
N LYS A 91 10.63 -10.03 8.73
CA LYS A 91 10.51 -9.02 7.68
C LYS A 91 11.33 -7.79 8.10
N PRO A 92 12.21 -7.22 7.24
CA PRO A 92 13.08 -6.12 7.63
C PRO A 92 12.32 -4.85 8.04
N ILE A 93 11.13 -4.67 7.46
CA ILE A 93 10.22 -3.53 7.71
C ILE A 93 8.78 -4.03 7.78
N GLU A 94 8.02 -3.43 8.69
CA GLU A 94 6.60 -3.62 8.91
C GLU A 94 5.89 -2.26 8.84
N GLY A 95 4.66 -2.22 8.37
CA GLY A 95 3.85 -1.00 8.29
C GLY A 95 2.40 -1.29 8.65
N THR A 96 1.70 -0.28 9.16
CA THR A 96 0.28 -0.40 9.53
C THR A 96 -0.41 0.94 9.37
N ILE A 97 -1.58 0.96 8.74
CA ILE A 97 -2.47 2.13 8.73
C ILE A 97 -3.34 2.08 9.99
N LYS A 98 -3.43 3.19 10.71
CA LYS A 98 -4.23 3.35 11.94
C LYS A 98 -5.02 4.65 11.90
N ASN A 99 -5.91 4.84 12.89
CA ASN A 99 -6.60 6.11 13.16
C ASN A 99 -7.31 6.70 11.93
N VAL A 100 -7.88 5.83 11.08
CA VAL A 100 -8.60 6.24 9.87
C VAL A 100 -9.87 6.98 10.27
N ASN A 101 -9.88 8.29 10.04
CA ASN A 101 -11.04 9.14 10.23
C ASN A 101 -11.58 9.50 8.84
N GLN A 102 -12.72 8.91 8.48
CA GLN A 102 -13.40 9.20 7.22
C GLN A 102 -13.84 10.66 7.18
N GLU A 103 -14.55 11.17 8.19
CA GLU A 103 -15.13 12.52 8.19
C GLU A 103 -14.08 13.60 7.88
N ASN A 104 -12.99 13.63 8.65
CA ASN A 104 -11.89 14.59 8.52
C ASN A 104 -10.92 14.27 7.38
N GLY A 105 -11.00 13.07 6.78
CA GLY A 105 -10.11 12.63 5.73
C GLY A 105 -8.65 12.48 6.19
N THR A 106 -8.43 11.79 7.32
CA THR A 106 -7.10 11.59 7.89
C THR A 106 -6.82 10.13 8.22
N TYR A 107 -5.55 9.73 8.16
CA TYR A 107 -5.10 8.46 8.72
C TYR A 107 -3.61 8.52 9.11
N ASP A 108 -3.21 7.63 10.00
CA ASP A 108 -1.84 7.52 10.46
C ASP A 108 -1.16 6.31 9.81
N VAL A 109 0.10 6.48 9.40
CA VAL A 109 0.97 5.39 8.94
C VAL A 109 2.03 5.16 10.00
N VAL A 110 1.96 4.00 10.66
CA VAL A 110 2.97 3.54 11.63
C VAL A 110 3.91 2.57 10.93
N VAL A 111 5.22 2.85 10.97
CA VAL A 111 6.28 2.02 10.39
C VAL A 111 7.17 1.50 11.51
N LYS A 112 7.34 0.18 11.57
CA LYS A 112 8.28 -0.49 12.45
C LYS A 112 9.43 -1.05 11.62
N VAL A 113 10.66 -0.81 12.08
CA VAL A 113 11.87 -1.29 11.40
C VAL A 113 12.57 -2.28 12.31
N ASN A 114 12.79 -3.49 11.82
CA ASN A 114 13.38 -4.56 12.61
C ASN A 114 14.93 -4.49 12.57
N ALA A 115 15.58 -5.18 13.51
CA ALA A 115 17.01 -5.06 13.79
C ALA A 115 17.97 -5.54 12.66
N GLU A 116 17.43 -5.98 11.52
CA GLU A 116 18.21 -6.35 10.33
C GLU A 116 18.96 -5.16 9.74
N ILE A 117 18.44 -3.94 9.88
CA ILE A 117 19.10 -2.71 9.42
C ILE A 117 20.14 -2.23 10.45
N LYS A 118 21.19 -3.02 10.62
CA LYS A 118 22.26 -2.84 11.64
C LYS A 118 23.01 -1.50 11.55
N SER A 119 23.03 -0.87 10.37
CA SER A 119 23.63 0.46 10.15
C SER A 119 22.84 1.62 10.78
N GLY A 120 21.63 1.35 11.28
CA GLY A 120 20.69 2.38 11.70
C GLY A 120 20.01 3.11 10.54
N ILE A 121 18.97 3.86 10.89
CA ILE A 121 18.06 4.52 9.95
C ILE A 121 18.44 5.99 9.81
N LYS A 122 18.56 6.44 8.57
CA LYS A 122 18.83 7.85 8.22
C LYS A 122 17.52 8.63 8.12
N GLU A 123 16.57 8.11 7.35
CA GLU A 123 15.24 8.72 7.14
C GLU A 123 14.22 7.67 6.72
N VAL A 124 12.94 7.93 7.01
CA VAL A 124 11.81 7.15 6.49
C VAL A 124 10.90 8.10 5.71
N LYS A 125 10.52 7.69 4.51
CA LYS A 125 9.69 8.45 3.58
C LYS A 125 8.49 7.64 3.13
N VAL A 126 7.31 8.24 3.16
CA VAL A 126 6.02 7.61 2.86
C VAL A 126 5.37 8.40 1.72
N PRO A 127 5.52 7.98 0.45
CA PRO A 127 4.76 8.57 -0.64
C PRO A 127 3.32 8.06 -0.61
N ILE A 128 2.39 9.00 -0.74
CA ILE A 128 0.94 8.79 -0.71
C ILE A 128 0.32 9.46 -1.94
N TRP A 129 -0.61 8.79 -2.62
CA TRP A 129 -1.31 9.32 -3.80
C TRP A 129 -2.63 8.58 -4.04
N GLN A 130 -3.61 9.26 -4.61
CA GLN A 130 -4.90 8.69 -5.02
C GLN A 130 -4.91 8.26 -6.49
N ARG A 131 -4.34 9.06 -7.40
CA ARG A 131 -4.52 8.89 -8.85
C ARG A 131 -3.58 7.83 -9.42
N ALA A 132 -4.07 7.05 -10.38
CA ALA A 132 -3.25 6.05 -11.09
C ALA A 132 -2.06 6.68 -11.85
N ASP A 133 -2.18 7.93 -12.30
CA ASP A 133 -1.11 8.70 -12.95
C ASP A 133 -0.18 9.44 -11.96
N GLN A 134 -0.35 9.22 -10.65
CA GLN A 134 0.48 9.75 -9.56
C GLN A 134 0.64 11.28 -9.51
N LYS A 135 -0.19 12.05 -10.23
CA LYS A 135 -0.07 13.52 -10.31
C LYS A 135 -0.34 14.23 -8.98
N ASP A 136 -1.05 13.60 -8.06
CA ASP A 136 -1.34 14.10 -6.72
C ASP A 136 -0.40 13.54 -5.64
N LEU A 137 0.68 12.85 -6.04
CA LEU A 137 1.61 12.21 -5.12
C LEU A 137 2.32 13.22 -4.22
N LYS A 138 2.29 12.93 -2.91
CA LYS A 138 3.04 13.67 -1.90
C LYS A 138 3.97 12.75 -1.12
N TRP A 139 5.20 13.22 -0.93
CA TRP A 139 6.20 12.56 -0.10
C TRP A 139 6.13 13.10 1.31
N TYR A 140 5.76 12.25 2.26
CA TYR A 140 5.81 12.55 3.68
C TYR A 140 7.12 12.06 4.27
N GLN A 141 7.79 12.89 5.06
CA GLN A 141 8.88 12.45 5.93
C GLN A 141 8.25 11.96 7.23
N ALA A 142 8.63 10.76 7.69
CA ALA A 142 8.10 10.21 8.92
C ALA A 142 8.85 10.73 10.15
N GLU A 143 8.12 10.88 11.25
CA GLU A 143 8.64 11.35 12.54
C GLU A 143 8.93 10.15 13.45
N LYS A 144 10.15 10.06 13.96
CA LYS A 144 10.56 8.98 14.85
C LYS A 144 9.91 9.14 16.23
N GLN A 145 9.17 8.12 16.64
CA GLN A 145 8.45 8.06 17.91
C GLN A 145 9.33 7.52 19.04
N ASN A 146 8.92 7.75 20.29
CA ASN A 146 9.63 7.30 21.49
C ASN A 146 9.71 5.77 21.63
N ASP A 147 8.77 5.02 21.04
CA ASP A 147 8.75 3.56 21.00
C ASP A 147 9.68 2.97 19.91
N GLY A 148 10.34 3.82 19.11
CA GLY A 148 11.22 3.43 18.00
C GLY A 148 10.50 3.22 16.67
N THR A 149 9.18 3.35 16.60
CA THR A 149 8.43 3.39 15.34
C THR A 149 8.58 4.75 14.65
N TRP A 150 8.09 4.85 13.42
CA TRP A 150 8.02 6.10 12.66
C TRP A 150 6.59 6.36 12.25
N LEU A 151 6.14 7.61 12.39
CA LEU A 151 4.76 8.03 12.19
C LEU A 151 4.63 9.03 11.04
N VAL A 152 3.61 8.89 10.22
CA VAL A 152 3.16 9.92 9.26
C VAL A 152 1.67 10.17 9.44
N HIS A 153 1.30 11.43 9.54
CA HIS A 153 -0.08 11.89 9.53
C HIS A 153 -0.50 12.28 8.10
N MET A 154 -1.34 11.46 7.47
CA MET A 154 -1.99 11.80 6.20
C MET A 154 -3.22 12.67 6.48
N ASN A 155 -3.39 13.75 5.69
CA ASN A 155 -4.60 14.56 5.69
C ASN A 155 -4.93 15.00 4.25
N ILE A 156 -6.16 14.77 3.79
CA ILE A 156 -6.62 15.14 2.43
C ILE A 156 -6.53 16.64 2.12
N ALA A 157 -6.44 17.52 3.11
CA ALA A 157 -6.14 18.94 2.89
C ALA A 157 -4.82 19.13 2.11
N ASN A 158 -3.87 18.22 2.29
CA ASN A 158 -2.64 18.19 1.48
C ASN A 158 -2.90 17.73 0.04
N HIS A 159 -3.90 16.87 -0.18
CA HIS A 159 -4.28 16.32 -1.48
C HIS A 159 -5.49 17.08 -2.08
N GLN A 160 -5.54 18.41 -1.93
CA GLN A 160 -6.58 19.27 -2.51
C GLN A 160 -8.01 18.85 -2.14
N TYR A 161 -8.19 18.30 -0.93
CA TYR A 161 -9.45 17.77 -0.39
C TYR A 161 -10.11 16.70 -1.27
N GLN A 162 -9.34 16.02 -2.12
CA GLN A 162 -9.84 14.91 -2.93
C GLN A 162 -10.13 13.69 -2.05
N ARG A 163 -11.22 12.98 -2.36
CA ARG A 163 -11.70 11.81 -1.61
C ARG A 163 -11.71 10.58 -2.51
N GLY A 164 -11.49 9.41 -1.93
CA GLY A 164 -11.41 8.11 -2.58
C GLY A 164 -10.23 7.28 -2.12
N VAL A 165 -9.73 6.42 -3.01
CA VAL A 165 -8.76 5.37 -2.66
C VAL A 165 -7.32 5.87 -2.76
N TYR A 166 -6.70 6.14 -1.62
CA TYR A 166 -5.28 6.46 -1.49
C TYR A 166 -4.41 5.21 -1.44
N THR A 167 -3.30 5.23 -2.18
CA THR A 167 -2.23 4.23 -2.18
C THR A 167 -1.09 4.72 -1.30
N THR A 168 -0.54 3.84 -0.45
CA THR A 168 0.53 4.18 0.49
C THR A 168 1.71 3.23 0.32
N HIS A 169 2.89 3.77 0.04
CA HIS A 169 4.15 3.02 0.10
C HIS A 169 5.03 3.58 1.22
N VAL A 170 6.01 2.80 1.65
CA VAL A 170 6.99 3.17 2.68
C VAL A 170 8.39 2.87 2.15
N TYR A 171 9.32 3.82 2.30
CA TYR A 171 10.73 3.67 1.99
C TYR A 171 11.58 4.03 3.21
N VAL A 172 12.40 3.09 3.65
CA VAL A 172 13.36 3.25 4.74
C VAL A 172 14.74 3.37 4.14
N TYR A 173 15.44 4.46 4.45
CA TYR A 173 16.81 4.72 4.00
C TYR A 173 17.77 4.60 5.19
N ALA A 174 18.82 3.82 5.00
CA ALA A 174 19.79 3.50 6.04
C ALA A 174 21.08 4.33 5.91
N ASN A 175 21.86 4.41 6.99
CA ASN A 175 23.09 5.21 7.00
C ASN A 175 24.18 4.68 6.05
N ASP A 176 24.17 3.39 5.73
CA ASP A 176 25.09 2.74 4.78
C ASP A 176 24.76 3.03 3.30
N ARG A 177 23.69 3.81 3.04
CA ARG A 177 23.06 4.10 1.74
C ARG A 177 22.22 2.96 1.16
N SER A 178 21.98 1.88 1.91
CA SER A 178 20.98 0.88 1.53
C SER A 178 19.55 1.41 1.78
N SER A 179 18.57 0.77 1.14
CA SER A 179 17.16 1.05 1.37
C SER A 179 16.31 -0.23 1.41
N LYS A 180 15.11 -0.09 1.97
CA LYS A 180 14.04 -1.11 1.97
C LYS A 180 12.72 -0.42 1.65
N GLY A 181 11.88 -1.09 0.85
CA GLY A 181 10.58 -0.57 0.41
C GLY A 181 9.46 -1.55 0.73
N LEU A 182 8.32 -1.03 1.20
CA LEU A 182 7.10 -1.79 1.50
C LEU A 182 5.92 -1.11 0.83
N ASN A 183 5.15 -1.87 0.05
CA ASN A 183 3.82 -1.45 -0.36
C ASN A 183 2.86 -1.73 0.80
N LEU A 184 2.28 -0.69 1.40
CA LEU A 184 1.36 -0.82 2.52
C LEU A 184 -0.09 -1.04 2.05
N GLY A 185 -0.35 -0.88 0.75
CA GLY A 185 -1.63 -1.13 0.12
C GLY A 185 -2.42 0.15 -0.12
N LYS A 186 -3.74 0.03 -0.02
CA LYS A 186 -4.70 1.10 -0.34
C LYS A 186 -5.74 1.27 0.76
N ILE A 187 -6.18 2.50 0.99
CA ILE A 187 -7.23 2.85 1.95
C ILE A 187 -8.21 3.84 1.29
N ASN A 188 -9.51 3.65 1.50
CA ASN A 188 -10.53 4.59 1.04
C ASN A 188 -10.75 5.67 2.10
N ILE A 189 -10.80 6.94 1.69
CA ILE A 189 -10.93 8.13 2.53
C ILE A 189 -11.99 9.08 1.96
#